data_AF-A0A9D3X516-F1
#
_entry.id   AF-A0A9D3X516-F1
#
_cell.length_a   1.000
_cell.length_b   1.000
_cell.length_c   1.000
_cell.angle_alpha   90.00
_cell.angle_beta   90.00
_cell.angle_gamma   90.00
#
_symmetry.space_group_name_H-M   'P 1'
#
loop_
_entity.id
_entity.type
_entity.pdbx_description
1 polymer ?
#
loop_
_entity_poly.entity_id
_entity_poly.type
_entity_poly.pdbx_seq_one_letter_code
_entity_poly.pdbx_strand_id
1 'polypeptide(L)'
;MEFCYSGSILSSNTILDDELIQRLAMANLAFGRLTYRLWREHGICLRTKIKIYHIVVLTLLLYACETWMLYQCHIKQLENFHLCCLRSTYNIKWQDRIPNTEVLEGCQIPGIESMMIRTQLH
;
A
#
# COMPACT_ATOMS: atom_id res chain seq x y z
N MET A 1 -41.74 16.30 -6.93
CA MET A 1 -40.36 16.77 -7.16
C MET A 1 -39.66 16.73 -5.83
N GLU A 2 -38.86 15.70 -5.57
CA GLU A 2 -38.03 15.60 -4.37
C GLU A 2 -36.58 15.79 -4.80
N PHE A 3 -35.95 16.82 -4.25
CA PHE A 3 -34.56 17.15 -4.53
C PHE A 3 -33.67 16.42 -3.51
N CYS A 4 -33.03 15.34 -3.95
CA CYS A 4 -31.94 14.68 -3.22
C CYS A 4 -30.63 15.43 -3.47
N TYR A 5 -30.25 16.34 -2.57
CA TYR A 5 -28.93 17.00 -2.58
C TYR A 5 -27.92 16.35 -1.62
N SER A 6 -28.30 15.31 -0.87
CA SER A 6 -27.42 14.76 0.20
C SER A 6 -27.33 13.24 0.25
N GLY A 7 -27.56 12.55 -0.87
CA GLY A 7 -27.32 11.10 -1.01
C GLY A 7 -26.05 10.75 -1.78
N SER A 8 -25.61 11.64 -2.68
CA SER A 8 -24.55 11.36 -3.65
C SER A 8 -23.17 11.23 -3.00
N ILE A 9 -22.84 12.07 -2.03
CA ILE A 9 -21.53 12.06 -1.36
C ILE A 9 -21.35 10.79 -0.51
N LEU A 10 -22.41 10.34 0.16
CA LEU A 10 -22.33 9.11 0.97
C LEU A 10 -22.21 7.87 0.06
N SER A 11 -22.99 7.79 -1.03
CA SER A 11 -22.85 6.70 -2.01
C SER A 11 -21.47 6.70 -2.69
N SER A 12 -20.96 7.87 -3.10
CA SER A 12 -19.62 7.97 -3.69
C SER A 12 -18.53 7.54 -2.71
N ASN A 13 -18.61 7.94 -1.44
CA ASN A 13 -17.67 7.51 -0.41
C ASN A 13 -17.71 6.00 -0.20
N THR A 14 -18.91 5.39 -0.11
CA THR A 14 -19.03 3.93 0.04
C THR A 14 -18.46 3.14 -1.14
N ILE A 15 -18.64 3.64 -2.37
CA ILE A 15 -18.10 3.00 -3.57
C ILE A 15 -16.57 3.11 -3.61
N LEU A 16 -16.03 4.26 -3.20
CA LEU A 16 -14.59 4.51 -3.11
C LEU A 16 -13.94 3.63 -2.04
N ASP A 17 -14.60 3.48 -0.88
CA ASP A 17 -14.20 2.55 0.18
C ASP A 17 -14.17 1.09 -0.32
N ASP A 18 -15.23 0.62 -0.97
CA ASP A 18 -15.36 -0.76 -1.41
C ASP A 18 -14.27 -1.15 -2.44
N GLU A 19 -14.00 -0.29 -3.42
CA GLU A 19 -12.97 -0.60 -4.42
C GLU A 19 -11.53 -0.37 -3.89
N LEU A 20 -11.32 0.51 -2.91
CA LEU A 20 -10.05 0.58 -2.18
C LEU A 20 -9.81 -0.72 -1.39
N ILE A 21 -10.82 -1.23 -0.68
CA ILE A 21 -10.75 -2.51 0.03
C ILE A 21 -10.47 -3.65 -0.95
N GLN A 22 -11.15 -3.67 -2.11
CA GLN A 22 -10.93 -4.68 -3.14
C GLN A 22 -9.49 -4.63 -3.67
N ARG A 23 -8.95 -3.45 -3.96
CA ARG A 23 -7.56 -3.31 -4.43
C ARG A 23 -6.54 -3.66 -3.36
N LEU A 24 -6.78 -3.27 -2.11
CA LEU A 24 -5.95 -3.69 -0.98
C LEU A 24 -5.92 -5.23 -0.87
N ALA A 25 -7.08 -5.87 -1.03
CA ALA A 25 -7.18 -7.33 -1.06
C ALA A 25 -6.41 -7.93 -2.24
N MET A 26 -6.51 -7.36 -3.45
CA MET A 26 -5.75 -7.80 -4.62
C MET A 26 -4.23 -7.65 -4.42
N ALA A 27 -3.78 -6.52 -3.87
CA ALA A 27 -2.39 -6.26 -3.55
C ALA A 27 -1.87 -7.25 -2.48
N ASN A 28 -2.67 -7.51 -1.45
CA ASN A 28 -2.34 -8.49 -0.42
C ASN A 28 -2.26 -9.92 -0.98
N LEU A 29 -3.18 -10.30 -1.87
CA LEU A 29 -3.15 -11.58 -2.56
C LEU A 29 -1.92 -11.71 -3.47
N ALA A 30 -1.59 -10.67 -4.23
CA ALA A 30 -0.41 -10.63 -5.08
C ALA A 30 0.87 -10.77 -4.26
N PHE A 31 0.99 -10.01 -3.16
CA PHE A 31 2.09 -10.12 -2.22
C PHE A 31 2.17 -11.52 -1.59
N GLY A 32 1.02 -12.05 -1.14
CA GLY A 32 0.88 -13.36 -0.53
C GLY A 32 1.37 -14.48 -1.44
N ARG A 33 0.98 -14.46 -2.73
CA ARG A 33 1.42 -15.44 -3.75
C ARG A 33 2.94 -15.46 -3.95
N LEU A 34 3.61 -14.32 -3.75
CA LEU A 34 5.06 -14.20 -3.89
C LEU A 34 5.81 -14.58 -2.59
N THR A 35 5.11 -14.76 -1.47
CA THR A 35 5.73 -15.01 -0.16
C THR A 35 6.71 -16.17 -0.13
N TYR A 36 6.29 -17.33 -0.62
CA TYR A 36 7.13 -18.51 -0.55
C TYR A 36 8.33 -18.45 -1.50
N ARG A 37 8.13 -17.92 -2.71
CA ARG A 37 9.15 -17.93 -3.78
C ARG A 37 10.11 -16.74 -3.74
N LEU A 38 9.67 -15.61 -3.20
CA LEU A 38 10.44 -14.36 -3.20
C LEU A 38 10.78 -13.89 -1.79
N TRP A 39 9.78 -13.71 -0.93
CA TRP A 39 10.03 -13.08 0.38
C TRP A 39 10.83 -14.00 1.32
N ARG A 40 10.50 -15.31 1.35
CA ARG A 40 11.19 -16.31 2.19
C ARG A 40 12.49 -16.86 1.61
N GLU A 41 12.74 -16.66 0.31
CA GLU A 41 13.91 -17.18 -0.37
C GLU A 41 15.17 -16.39 0.03
N HIS A 42 16.21 -17.08 0.51
CA HIS A 42 17.43 -16.44 0.99
C HIS A 42 18.41 -16.15 -0.16
N GLY A 43 18.28 -16.86 -1.29
CA GLY A 43 19.13 -16.65 -2.47
C GLY A 43 18.83 -15.38 -3.27
N ILE A 44 17.76 -14.64 -2.95
CA ILE A 44 17.36 -13.45 -3.71
C ILE A 44 17.81 -12.19 -2.97
N CYS A 45 18.59 -11.36 -3.67
CA CYS A 45 19.03 -10.07 -3.16
C CYS A 45 17.85 -9.19 -2.74
N LEU A 46 17.99 -8.56 -1.58
CA LEU A 46 17.00 -7.64 -1.01
C LEU A 46 16.60 -6.51 -1.99
N ARG A 47 17.57 -5.96 -2.72
CA ARG A 47 17.31 -4.94 -3.77
C ARG A 47 16.33 -5.44 -4.84
N THR A 48 16.41 -6.71 -5.23
CA THR A 48 15.49 -7.30 -6.21
C THR A 48 14.10 -7.48 -5.60
N LYS A 49 14.02 -7.91 -4.33
CA LYS A 49 12.76 -8.01 -3.60
C LYS A 49 12.04 -6.67 -3.52
N ILE A 50 12.76 -5.59 -3.19
CA ILE A 50 12.23 -4.22 -3.16
C ILE A 50 11.72 -3.78 -4.53
N LYS A 51 12.48 -4.02 -5.61
CA LYS A 51 12.04 -3.68 -6.97
C LYS A 51 10.74 -4.39 -7.35
N ILE A 52 10.62 -5.68 -7.04
CA ILE A 52 9.41 -6.45 -7.33
C ILE A 52 8.24 -5.94 -6.48
N TYR A 53 8.48 -5.64 -5.21
CA TYR A 53 7.47 -5.02 -4.35
C TYR A 53 6.95 -3.71 -4.96
N HIS A 54 7.85 -2.84 -5.42
CA HIS A 54 7.49 -1.58 -6.08
C HIS A 54 6.66 -1.81 -7.36
N ILE A 55 7.10 -2.72 -8.23
CA ILE A 55 6.42 -2.98 -9.51
C ILE A 55 5.03 -3.59 -9.31
N VAL A 56 4.87 -4.51 -8.36
CA VAL A 56 3.62 -5.26 -8.21
C VAL A 56 2.68 -4.56 -7.22
N VAL A 57 3.15 -4.32 -6.00
CA VAL A 57 2.28 -3.85 -4.91
C VAL A 57 2.06 -2.36 -5.01
N LEU A 58 3.12 -1.57 -5.17
CA LEU A 58 2.99 -0.12 -5.21
C LEU A 58 2.24 0.35 -6.47
N THR A 59 2.45 -0.26 -7.63
CA THR A 59 1.64 0.05 -8.83
C THR A 59 0.15 -0.21 -8.62
N LEU A 60 -0.23 -1.33 -7.99
CA LEU A 60 -1.64 -1.64 -7.70
C LEU A 60 -2.28 -0.64 -6.74
N LEU A 61 -1.52 -0.18 -5.74
CA LEU A 61 -2.00 0.81 -4.77
C LEU A 61 -2.04 2.23 -5.38
N LEU A 62 -0.97 2.66 -6.06
CA LEU A 62 -0.84 4.01 -6.59
C LEU A 62 -1.80 4.29 -7.74
N TYR A 63 -2.10 3.31 -8.61
CA TYR A 63 -3.10 3.49 -9.66
C TYR A 63 -4.49 3.88 -9.09
N ALA A 64 -4.84 3.35 -7.92
CA ALA A 64 -6.06 3.73 -7.21
C ALA A 64 -5.99 5.19 -6.70
N CYS A 65 -4.81 5.59 -6.24
CA CYS A 65 -4.54 6.92 -5.67
C CYS A 65 -4.46 8.02 -6.74
N GLU A 66 -4.04 7.68 -7.97
CA GLU A 66 -4.01 8.58 -9.12
C GLU A 66 -5.41 8.99 -9.56
N THR A 67 -6.34 8.04 -9.53
CA THR A 67 -7.69 8.27 -10.04
C THR A 67 -8.56 8.98 -9.00
N TRP A 68 -8.25 8.87 -7.70
CA TRP A 68 -9.16 9.24 -6.60
C TRP A 68 -8.58 10.18 -5.55
N MET A 69 -9.42 11.08 -5.04
CA MET A 69 -9.11 11.84 -3.82
C MET A 69 -9.18 10.90 -2.60
N LEU A 70 -8.03 10.55 -2.04
CA LEU A 70 -7.95 9.74 -0.85
C LEU A 70 -8.02 10.60 0.41
N TYR A 71 -8.93 10.23 1.32
CA TYR A 71 -8.99 10.78 2.66
C TYR A 71 -7.84 10.25 3.54
N GLN A 72 -7.54 11.00 4.61
CA GLN A 72 -6.51 10.67 5.60
C GLN A 72 -6.66 9.27 6.21
N CYS A 73 -7.90 8.78 6.39
CA CYS A 73 -8.15 7.42 6.87
C CYS A 73 -7.61 6.35 5.90
N HIS A 74 -7.79 6.54 4.59
CA HIS A 74 -7.30 5.61 3.56
C HIS A 74 -5.78 5.64 3.47
N ILE A 75 -5.17 6.83 3.51
CA ILE A 75 -3.71 6.99 3.51
C ILE A 75 -3.10 6.18 4.67
N LYS A 76 -3.67 6.30 5.86
CA LYS A 76 -3.23 5.55 7.04
C LYS A 76 -3.38 4.03 6.90
N GLN A 77 -4.46 3.56 6.27
CA GLN A 77 -4.65 2.13 5.99
C GLN A 77 -3.60 1.61 4.99
N LEU A 78 -3.36 2.37 3.92
CA LEU A 78 -2.36 2.05 2.91
C LEU A 78 -0.95 2.02 3.52
N GLU A 79 -0.60 3.02 4.33
CA GLU A 79 0.69 3.09 5.00
C GLU A 79 0.91 1.91 5.97
N ASN A 80 -0.12 1.53 6.73
CA ASN A 80 -0.02 0.37 7.60
C ASN A 80 0.20 -0.93 6.80
N PHE A 81 -0.52 -1.09 5.68
CA PHE A 81 -0.32 -2.22 4.76
C PHE A 81 1.10 -2.24 4.17
N HIS A 82 1.60 -1.09 3.72
CA HIS A 82 2.96 -0.92 3.20
C HIS A 82 4.01 -1.36 4.21
N LEU A 83 3.93 -0.86 5.44
CA LEU A 83 4.85 -1.23 6.52
C LEU A 83 4.78 -2.71 6.87
N CYS A 84 3.59 -3.31 6.87
CA CYS A 84 3.43 -4.75 7.09
C CYS A 84 4.13 -5.57 5.99
N CYS A 85 3.97 -5.18 4.73
CA CYS A 85 4.67 -5.82 3.61
C CYS A 85 6.18 -5.67 3.71
N LEU A 86 6.70 -4.47 3.98
CA LEU A 86 8.13 -4.22 4.10
C LEU A 86 8.76 -5.05 5.22
N ARG A 87 8.13 -5.08 6.41
CA ARG A 87 8.59 -5.93 7.51
C ARG A 87 8.65 -7.40 7.10
N SER A 88 7.64 -7.88 6.37
CA SER A 88 7.62 -9.25 5.88
C SER A 88 8.72 -9.52 4.84
N THR A 89 8.98 -8.59 3.92
CA THR A 89 10.05 -8.70 2.91
C THR A 89 11.45 -8.74 3.55
N TYR A 90 11.64 -7.98 4.64
CA TYR A 90 12.89 -7.93 5.40
C TYR A 90 12.98 -9.01 6.48
N ASN A 91 11.94 -9.85 6.63
CA ASN A 91 11.84 -10.87 7.66
C ASN A 91 12.02 -10.31 9.09
N ILE A 92 11.59 -9.06 9.31
CA ILE A 92 11.63 -8.39 10.62
C ILE A 92 10.51 -8.97 11.47
N LYS A 93 10.88 -9.54 12.61
CA LYS A 93 9.94 -10.07 13.59
C LYS A 93 9.57 -8.98 14.59
N TRP A 94 8.43 -9.15 15.24
CA TRP A 94 8.00 -8.27 16.33
C TRP A 94 9.04 -8.20 17.47
N GLN A 95 9.86 -9.24 17.63
CA GLN A 95 10.91 -9.37 18.64
C GLN A 95 12.06 -8.39 18.41
N ASP A 96 12.32 -8.01 17.16
CA ASP A 96 13.42 -7.13 16.79
C ASP A 96 13.16 -5.68 17.25
N ARG A 97 11.92 -5.34 17.65
CA ARG A 97 11.51 -4.02 18.18
C ARG A 97 11.93 -2.82 17.31
N ILE A 98 12.11 -3.06 16.00
CA ILE A 98 12.52 -2.02 15.05
C ILE A 98 11.36 -1.05 14.81
N PRO A 99 11.54 0.27 15.03
CA PRO A 99 10.51 1.28 14.80
C PRO A 99 10.19 1.41 13.30
N ASN A 100 8.97 1.87 12.99
CA ASN A 100 8.52 1.99 11.60
C ASN A 100 9.42 2.92 10.75
N THR A 101 10.00 3.94 11.38
CA THR A 101 10.92 4.90 10.75
C THR A 101 12.20 4.22 10.26
N GLU A 102 12.82 3.38 11.10
CA GLU A 102 14.02 2.61 10.73
C GLU A 102 13.74 1.60 9.61
N VAL A 103 12.53 1.00 9.58
CA VAL A 103 12.14 0.11 8.47
C VAL A 103 12.14 0.87 7.14
N LEU A 104 11.55 2.07 7.11
CA LEU A 104 11.49 2.88 5.89
C LEU A 104 12.88 3.35 5.44
N GLU A 105 13.69 3.83 6.38
CA GLU A 105 15.07 4.28 6.12
C GLU A 105 15.94 3.12 5.60
N GLY A 106 15.86 1.94 6.23
CA GLY A 106 16.57 0.73 5.80
C GLY A 106 16.11 0.20 4.44
N CYS A 107 14.89 0.54 4.01
CA CYS A 107 14.39 0.24 2.68
C CYS A 107 14.83 1.23 1.60
N GLN A 108 15.24 2.45 2.00
CA GLN A 108 15.38 3.59 1.09
C GLN A 108 14.08 3.86 0.29
N ILE A 109 12.93 3.52 0.86
CA ILE A 109 11.61 3.72 0.24
C ILE A 109 10.89 4.82 1.03
N PRO A 110 10.43 5.90 0.37
CA PRO A 110 9.63 6.91 1.05
C PRO A 110 8.27 6.34 1.47
N GLY A 111 7.67 6.90 2.52
CA GLY A 111 6.32 6.50 2.94
C GLY A 111 5.30 6.66 1.82
N ILE A 112 4.19 5.89 1.89
CA ILE A 112 3.16 5.89 0.85
C ILE A 112 2.62 7.29 0.57
N GLU A 113 2.39 8.11 1.60
CA GLU A 113 1.91 9.48 1.44
C GLU A 113 2.87 10.31 0.57
N SER A 114 4.18 10.21 0.84
CA SER A 114 5.21 10.91 0.07
C SER A 114 5.29 10.42 -1.38
N MET A 115 5.02 9.13 -1.63
CA MET A 115 4.94 8.60 -2.98
C MET A 115 3.71 9.10 -3.72
N MET A 116 2.55 9.09 -3.06
CA MET A 116 1.29 9.56 -3.64
C MET A 116 1.36 11.04 -4.03
N ILE A 117 1.93 11.89 -3.17
CA ILE A 117 2.15 13.31 -3.47
C ILE A 117 2.99 13.48 -4.74
N ARG A 118 4.05 12.69 -4.89
CA ARG A 118 4.91 12.75 -6.10
C ARG A 118 4.18 12.32 -7.37
N THR A 119 3.28 11.35 -7.26
CA THR A 119 2.51 10.84 -8.39
C THR A 119 1.40 11.80 -8.82
N GLN A 120 0.77 12.53 -7.90
CA GLN A 120 -0.30 13.51 -8.20
C GLN A 120 0.22 14.86 -8.73
N LEU A 121 1.53 15.11 -8.65
CA LEU A 121 2.17 16.36 -9.11
C LEU A 121 2.66 16.30 -10.57
N HIS A 122 2.35 15.24 -11.31
CA HIS A 122 2.84 14.98 -12.66
C HIS A 122 1.70 14.76 -13.66
#